data_AF-A0A843D6H7-F1
#
_entry.id   AF-A0A843D6H7-F1
#
_cell.length_a   1.000
_cell.length_b   1.000
_cell.length_c   1.000
_cell.angle_alpha   90.00
_cell.angle_beta   90.00
_cell.angle_gamma   90.00
#
_symmetry.space_group_name_H-M   'P 1'
#
loop_
_entity.id
_entity.type
_entity.pdbx_description
1 polymer ?
#
loop_
_entity_poly.entity_id
_entity_poly.type
_entity_poly.pdbx_seq_one_letter_code
_entity_poly.pdbx_strand_id
1 'polypeptide(L)'
;MKLSSKSKPYMIPEYSLTGDLLSYLTCGLQYRYQNKGTLPPSMPVQLWFGEFIHGVMEEAYLEWESKKTEFPWDWKKDIRPIEDIIDRRLQVRGLYPPANHFFTINHPDSELTIDDLNEYDHKKLASARAEKAINVWGADLFPLMDSAEVLIKGLRDMPYTKNDKRSKYYGINGVIDVLSLVNIKDDNKIVRYLKENKEFNKLAEKYGDDEYEIIIDYKGMKRPPNDVKGSNNENWDYHERQILTYSWLRQKQEDKKPIAGIIFYLNELVPSIEDLKLIKDDIHYHLTDVGDSKEYEKDIELIENWQDDDEMPKLSEKFKIDRSIRIIPIDDDKINEALEKFDDVVEKIETSIIKEINGSKIQDAWSAEGEERTCSACDFKTFCKNNKNKTKDFTIP
;
A
#
# COMPACT_ATOMS: atom_id res chain seq x y z
N MET A 1 -52.07 5.34 -25.17
CA MET A 1 -50.67 5.41 -25.62
C MET A 1 -49.79 5.12 -24.41
N LYS A 2 -49.18 3.92 -24.29
CA LYS A 2 -48.16 3.67 -23.25
C LYS A 2 -46.86 4.26 -23.76
N LEU A 3 -46.41 5.35 -23.17
CA LEU A 3 -45.10 5.92 -23.46
C LEU A 3 -44.04 4.86 -23.13
N SER A 4 -43.19 4.54 -24.11
CA SER A 4 -42.03 3.68 -23.91
C SER A 4 -41.10 4.35 -22.90
N SER A 5 -41.13 3.90 -21.65
CA SER A 5 -40.13 4.29 -20.67
C SER A 5 -38.76 3.81 -21.16
N LYS A 6 -37.83 4.74 -21.41
CA LYS A 6 -36.42 4.41 -21.68
C LYS A 6 -35.96 3.40 -20.62
N SER A 7 -35.43 2.26 -21.04
CA SER A 7 -34.80 1.31 -20.10
C SER A 7 -33.70 2.04 -19.34
N LYS A 8 -33.58 1.80 -18.02
CA LYS A 8 -32.48 2.36 -17.23
C LYS A 8 -31.15 2.00 -17.90
N PRO A 9 -30.19 2.93 -17.98
CA PRO A 9 -28.87 2.63 -18.54
C PRO A 9 -28.26 1.44 -17.80
N TYR A 10 -27.79 0.45 -18.55
CA TYR A 10 -27.06 -0.68 -18.00
C TYR A 10 -25.71 -0.17 -17.51
N MET A 11 -25.52 -0.16 -16.19
CA MET A 11 -24.31 0.33 -15.54
C MET A 11 -23.50 -0.86 -15.04
N ILE A 12 -22.30 -1.04 -15.58
CA ILE A 12 -21.32 -1.98 -15.03
C ILE A 12 -20.71 -1.31 -13.81
N PRO A 13 -20.79 -1.92 -12.62
CA PRO A 13 -20.03 -1.40 -11.49
C PRO A 13 -18.54 -1.52 -11.68
N GLU A 14 -17.81 -0.50 -11.24
CA GLU A 14 -16.36 -0.55 -11.13
C GLU A 14 -15.96 -0.66 -9.66
N TYR A 15 -14.98 -1.52 -9.38
CA TYR A 15 -14.38 -1.69 -8.07
C TYR A 15 -12.88 -1.48 -8.17
N SER A 16 -12.36 -0.61 -7.31
CA SER A 16 -10.93 -0.40 -7.11
C SER A 16 -10.38 -1.44 -6.15
N LEU A 17 -9.26 -2.04 -6.51
CA LEU A 17 -8.55 -2.98 -5.65
C LEU A 17 -8.07 -2.32 -4.34
N THR A 18 -7.49 -1.13 -4.40
CA THR A 18 -7.03 -0.43 -3.20
C THR A 18 -8.14 0.38 -2.55
N GLY A 19 -8.98 1.02 -3.35
CA GLY A 19 -10.02 1.92 -2.87
C GLY A 19 -11.27 1.21 -2.32
N ASP A 20 -11.74 0.15 -2.96
CA ASP A 20 -12.97 -0.53 -2.56
C ASP A 20 -12.73 -1.79 -1.73
N LEU A 21 -11.88 -2.68 -2.21
CA LEU A 21 -11.68 -4.00 -1.61
C LEU A 21 -11.09 -3.89 -0.19
N LEU A 22 -9.95 -3.22 -0.05
CA LEU A 22 -9.27 -3.06 1.24
C LEU A 22 -10.11 -2.27 2.25
N SER A 23 -10.77 -1.21 1.77
CA SER A 23 -11.69 -0.41 2.59
C SER A 23 -12.88 -1.25 3.10
N TYR A 24 -13.47 -2.08 2.25
CA TYR A 24 -14.58 -2.97 2.66
C TYR A 24 -14.12 -4.02 3.68
N LEU A 25 -12.97 -4.65 3.44
CA LEU A 25 -12.40 -5.66 4.34
C LEU A 25 -12.02 -5.06 5.71
N THR A 26 -11.58 -3.80 5.73
CA THR A 26 -11.30 -3.06 6.97
C THR A 26 -12.57 -2.84 7.80
N CYS A 27 -13.66 -2.38 7.16
CA CYS A 27 -15.00 -2.31 7.76
C CYS A 27 -16.06 -1.98 6.69
N GLY A 28 -16.95 -2.93 6.38
CA GLY A 28 -17.98 -2.76 5.34
C GLY A 28 -18.94 -1.59 5.58
N LEU A 29 -19.28 -1.31 6.84
CA LEU A 29 -20.13 -0.19 7.22
C LEU A 29 -19.42 1.16 7.04
N GLN A 30 -18.14 1.24 7.42
CA GLN A 30 -17.33 2.44 7.21
C GLN A 30 -17.15 2.71 5.72
N TYR A 31 -16.81 1.68 4.95
CA TYR A 31 -16.74 1.69 3.49
C TYR A 31 -18.02 2.29 2.87
N ARG A 32 -19.19 1.81 3.27
CA ARG A 32 -20.48 2.32 2.78
C ARG A 32 -20.68 3.81 3.10
N TYR A 33 -20.26 4.28 4.27
CA TYR A 33 -20.41 5.69 4.62
C TYR A 33 -19.40 6.57 3.89
N GLN A 34 -18.18 6.11 3.65
CA GLN A 34 -17.14 6.88 2.95
C GLN A 34 -17.39 6.94 1.44
N ASN A 35 -17.59 5.80 0.77
CA ASN A 35 -17.68 5.74 -0.70
C ASN A 35 -18.98 6.33 -1.27
N LYS A 36 -20.04 6.45 -0.47
CA LYS A 36 -21.29 7.13 -0.88
C LYS A 36 -21.57 8.43 -0.14
N GLY A 37 -20.93 8.67 1.01
CA GLY A 37 -21.08 9.91 1.77
C GLY A 37 -20.09 11.00 1.37
N THR A 38 -19.06 10.69 0.55
CA THR A 38 -18.00 11.64 0.13
C THR A 38 -17.31 12.33 1.31
N LEU A 39 -17.26 11.66 2.47
CA LEU A 39 -16.62 12.20 3.67
C LEU A 39 -15.19 11.69 3.73
N PRO A 40 -14.17 12.56 3.59
CA PRO A 40 -12.79 12.16 3.81
C PRO A 40 -12.59 11.76 5.28
N PRO A 41 -11.74 10.76 5.56
CA PRO A 41 -11.41 10.39 6.93
C PRO A 41 -10.79 11.58 7.68
N SER A 42 -11.16 11.78 8.95
CA SER A 42 -10.83 12.99 9.71
C SER A 42 -9.33 13.22 10.00
N MET A 43 -8.50 12.16 10.09
CA MET A 43 -7.04 12.26 10.23
C MET A 43 -6.29 11.02 9.72
N PRO A 44 -6.03 10.91 8.41
CA PRO A 44 -5.47 9.68 7.88
C PRO A 44 -3.94 9.81 7.75
N VAL A 45 -3.21 9.79 8.88
CA VAL A 45 -1.73 9.84 8.90
C VAL A 45 -1.12 8.85 7.91
N GLN A 46 -1.65 7.62 7.85
CA GLN A 46 -1.19 6.59 6.91
C GLN A 46 -1.53 6.91 5.46
N LEU A 47 -2.70 7.50 5.17
CA LEU A 47 -3.06 7.94 3.82
C LEU A 47 -2.15 9.06 3.35
N TRP A 48 -1.95 10.08 4.20
CA TRP A 48 -1.04 11.17 3.89
C TRP A 48 0.37 10.66 3.63
N PHE A 49 0.90 9.78 4.50
CA PHE A 49 2.26 9.26 4.34
C PHE A 49 2.38 8.36 3.10
N GLY A 50 1.37 7.54 2.81
CA GLY A 50 1.32 6.77 1.57
C GLY A 50 1.40 7.68 0.35
N GLU A 51 0.44 8.57 0.17
CA GLU A 51 0.38 9.51 -0.96
C GLU A 51 1.65 10.38 -1.07
N PHE A 52 2.22 10.78 0.06
CA PHE A 52 3.49 11.51 0.12
C PHE A 52 4.64 10.68 -0.46
N ILE A 53 4.81 9.44 -0.02
CA ILE A 53 5.88 8.55 -0.49
C ILE A 53 5.73 8.23 -1.98
N HIS A 54 4.52 7.86 -2.45
CA HIS A 54 4.30 7.57 -3.86
C HIS A 54 4.65 8.79 -4.72
N GLY A 55 4.14 9.97 -4.35
CA GLY A 55 4.43 11.21 -5.08
C GLY A 55 5.91 11.60 -5.05
N VAL A 56 6.60 11.42 -3.92
CA VAL A 56 8.04 11.73 -3.84
C VAL A 56 8.86 10.77 -4.69
N MET A 57 8.57 9.47 -4.67
CA MET A 57 9.29 8.48 -5.48
C MET A 57 9.06 8.69 -6.97
N GLU A 58 7.84 9.05 -7.38
CA GLU A 58 7.49 9.38 -8.76
C GLU A 58 8.23 10.64 -9.25
N GLU A 59 8.11 11.75 -8.53
CA GLU A 59 8.79 13.00 -8.91
C GLU A 59 10.31 12.87 -8.87
N ALA A 60 10.86 12.09 -7.93
CA ALA A 60 12.29 11.78 -7.90
C ALA A 60 12.73 10.97 -9.12
N TYR A 61 11.92 10.02 -9.60
CA TYR A 61 12.19 9.32 -10.85
C TYR A 61 12.19 10.27 -12.04
N LEU A 62 11.19 11.16 -12.17
CA LEU A 62 11.11 12.13 -13.27
C LEU A 62 12.31 13.09 -13.28
N GLU A 63 12.71 13.56 -12.11
CA GLU A 63 13.89 14.42 -11.95
C GLU A 63 15.18 13.67 -12.32
N TRP A 64 15.32 12.42 -11.86
CA TRP A 64 16.44 11.56 -12.24
C TRP A 64 16.44 11.26 -13.74
N GLU A 65 15.28 11.01 -14.36
CA GLU A 65 15.20 10.71 -15.77
C GLU A 65 15.66 11.89 -16.63
N SER A 66 15.29 13.11 -16.22
CA SER A 66 15.67 14.36 -16.87
C SER A 66 17.16 14.69 -16.72
N LYS A 67 17.72 14.52 -15.52
CA LYS A 67 19.07 15.02 -15.18
C LYS A 67 20.14 13.93 -15.08
N LYS A 68 19.73 12.68 -14.88
CA LYS A 68 20.57 11.52 -14.57
C LYS A 68 21.53 11.78 -13.42
N THR A 69 21.04 12.48 -12.38
CA THR A 69 21.83 12.82 -11.18
C THR A 69 22.34 11.57 -10.49
N GLU A 70 23.65 11.53 -10.20
CA GLU A 70 24.28 10.41 -9.50
C GLU A 70 23.83 10.33 -8.03
N PHE A 71 23.74 9.11 -7.51
CA PHE A 71 23.44 8.84 -6.11
C PHE A 71 24.73 8.81 -5.27
N PRO A 72 24.66 9.15 -3.96
CA PRO A 72 23.47 9.56 -3.20
C PRO A 72 23.09 11.03 -3.44
N TRP A 73 21.79 11.30 -3.39
CA TRP A 73 21.21 12.64 -3.43
C TRP A 73 21.26 13.29 -2.05
N ASP A 74 21.55 14.59 -2.03
CA ASP A 74 21.54 15.40 -0.81
C ASP A 74 20.10 15.75 -0.44
N TRP A 75 19.73 15.59 0.84
CA TRP A 75 18.37 15.86 1.27
C TRP A 75 17.95 17.31 1.00
N LYS A 76 18.75 18.30 1.41
CA LYS A 76 18.34 19.71 1.35
C LYS A 76 18.32 20.24 -0.08
N LYS A 77 19.29 19.83 -0.89
CA LYS A 77 19.48 20.32 -2.25
C LYS A 77 18.64 19.58 -3.27
N ASP A 78 18.59 18.25 -3.20
CA ASP A 78 18.06 17.41 -4.28
C ASP A 78 16.67 16.85 -3.93
N ILE A 79 16.42 16.44 -2.68
CA ILE A 79 15.17 15.74 -2.28
C ILE A 79 14.11 16.70 -1.71
N ARG A 80 14.49 17.64 -0.85
CA ARG A 80 13.57 18.56 -0.19
C ARG A 80 12.74 19.41 -1.16
N PRO A 81 13.27 19.89 -2.29
CA PRO A 81 12.45 20.56 -3.30
C PRO A 81 11.31 19.68 -3.83
N ILE A 82 11.55 18.37 -3.99
CA ILE A 82 10.53 17.40 -4.39
C ILE A 82 9.49 17.22 -3.28
N GLU A 83 9.94 17.03 -2.03
CA GLU A 83 9.04 16.94 -0.86
C GLU A 83 8.11 18.14 -0.75
N ASP A 84 8.62 19.36 -1.01
CA ASP A 84 7.85 20.60 -0.93
C ASP A 84 6.74 20.68 -1.99
N ILE A 85 7.05 20.25 -3.23
CA ILE A 85 6.07 20.16 -4.31
C ILE A 85 4.95 19.18 -3.94
N ILE A 86 5.32 18.00 -3.42
CA ILE A 86 4.35 16.97 -3.05
C ILE A 86 3.51 17.40 -1.85
N ASP A 87 4.13 17.96 -0.81
CA ASP A 87 3.43 18.52 0.35
C ASP A 87 2.37 19.55 -0.10
N ARG A 88 2.74 20.50 -0.97
CA ARG A 88 1.79 21.47 -1.52
C ARG A 88 0.62 20.80 -2.26
N ARG A 89 0.88 19.78 -3.09
CA ARG A 89 -0.17 19.04 -3.82
C ARG A 89 -1.13 18.35 -2.85
N LEU A 90 -0.62 17.75 -1.78
CA LEU A 90 -1.44 17.09 -0.75
C LEU A 90 -2.29 18.08 0.04
N GLN A 91 -1.73 19.23 0.43
CA GLN A 91 -2.47 20.26 1.14
C GLN A 91 -3.61 20.86 0.30
N VAL A 92 -3.41 21.04 -1.02
CA VAL A 92 -4.49 21.46 -1.95
C VAL A 92 -5.66 20.47 -1.97
N ARG A 93 -5.38 19.17 -1.75
CA ARG A 93 -6.39 18.10 -1.63
C ARG A 93 -6.98 18.00 -0.21
N GLY A 94 -6.57 18.87 0.72
CA GLY A 94 -7.00 18.84 2.12
C GLY A 94 -6.28 17.80 2.98
N LEU A 95 -5.20 17.19 2.47
CA LEU A 95 -4.37 16.24 3.20
C LEU A 95 -3.16 16.97 3.79
N TYR A 96 -3.30 17.38 5.05
CA TYR A 96 -2.25 18.11 5.75
C TYR A 96 -1.23 17.18 6.42
N PRO A 97 0.06 17.53 6.43
CA PRO A 97 1.09 16.74 7.07
C PRO A 97 0.88 16.67 8.59
N PRO A 98 1.08 15.51 9.22
CA PRO A 98 1.14 15.41 10.67
C PRO A 98 2.40 16.13 11.18
N ALA A 99 2.25 17.11 12.08
CA ALA A 99 3.36 17.95 12.58
C ALA A 99 4.53 17.17 13.21
N ASN A 100 4.26 15.98 13.76
CA ASN A 100 5.30 15.12 14.32
C ASN A 100 6.07 14.31 13.27
N HIS A 101 5.56 14.21 12.04
CA HIS A 101 6.07 13.31 10.99
C HIS A 101 6.74 14.05 9.83
N PHE A 102 6.37 15.30 9.58
CA PHE A 102 6.90 16.10 8.48
C PHE A 102 6.90 17.59 8.83
N PHE A 103 7.90 18.31 8.33
CA PHE A 103 7.99 19.77 8.47
C PHE A 103 7.58 20.44 7.15
N THR A 104 6.50 21.21 7.16
CA THR A 104 6.02 21.94 5.98
C THR A 104 6.43 23.41 6.04
N ILE A 105 6.84 23.96 4.89
CA ILE A 105 7.06 25.40 4.68
C ILE A 105 5.92 26.05 3.87
N ASN A 106 4.92 25.26 3.46
CA ASN A 106 3.78 25.73 2.65
C ASN A 106 2.65 26.35 3.49
N HIS A 107 2.92 26.77 4.73
CA HIS A 107 1.93 27.43 5.56
C HIS A 107 1.64 28.86 5.07
N PRO A 108 0.36 29.29 4.96
CA PRO A 108 0.01 30.62 4.49
C PRO A 108 0.66 31.77 5.28
N ASP A 109 0.91 31.53 6.57
CA ASP A 109 1.49 32.50 7.51
C ASP A 109 3.03 32.33 7.66
N SER A 110 3.65 31.47 6.86
CA SER A 110 5.09 31.19 6.92
C SER A 110 5.83 31.83 5.76
N GLU A 111 6.88 32.60 6.07
CA GLU A 111 7.85 33.10 5.08
C GLU A 111 9.09 32.20 4.98
N LEU A 112 9.04 30.99 5.58
CA LEU A 112 10.17 30.08 5.59
C LEU A 112 10.48 29.57 4.18
N THR A 113 11.76 29.45 3.90
CA THR A 113 12.31 28.85 2.69
C THR A 113 13.01 27.54 3.02
N ILE A 114 13.41 26.79 1.99
CA ILE A 114 14.22 25.59 2.18
C ILE A 114 15.53 25.91 2.91
N ASP A 115 16.10 27.09 2.68
CA ASP A 115 17.36 27.50 3.31
C ASP A 115 17.25 27.64 4.83
N ASP A 116 16.05 27.94 5.34
CA ASP A 116 15.77 28.06 6.77
C ASP A 116 15.66 26.70 7.50
N LEU A 117 15.55 25.60 6.74
CA LEU A 117 15.43 24.25 7.28
C LEU A 117 16.77 23.74 7.85
N ASN A 118 16.68 22.97 8.93
CA ASN A 118 17.83 22.41 9.63
C ASN A 118 17.77 20.87 9.75
N GLU A 119 18.81 20.27 10.34
CA GLU A 119 18.93 18.82 10.52
C GLU A 119 17.84 18.21 11.42
N TYR A 120 17.26 18.98 12.35
CA TYR A 120 16.13 18.53 13.16
C TYR A 120 14.87 18.34 12.30
N ASP A 121 14.66 19.21 11.31
CA ASP A 121 13.54 19.10 10.36
C ASP A 121 13.72 17.90 9.43
N HIS A 122 14.95 17.64 8.99
CA HIS A 122 15.34 16.46 8.21
C HIS A 122 15.06 15.14 8.95
N LYS A 123 15.31 15.10 10.27
CA LYS A 123 15.11 13.91 11.12
C LYS A 123 13.64 13.54 11.34
N LYS A 124 12.69 14.32 10.81
CA LYS A 124 11.28 13.93 10.82
C LYS A 124 11.09 12.67 9.96
N LEU A 125 10.28 11.76 10.47
CA LEU A 125 10.23 10.38 9.99
C LEU A 125 9.89 10.26 8.49
N ALA A 126 9.03 11.14 7.97
CA ALA A 126 8.64 11.09 6.57
C ALA A 126 9.80 11.45 5.63
N SER A 127 10.53 12.54 5.91
CA SER A 127 11.68 12.97 5.11
C SER A 127 12.85 11.99 5.20
N ALA A 128 13.14 11.47 6.40
CA ALA A 128 14.16 10.45 6.59
C ALA A 128 13.87 9.17 5.79
N ARG A 129 12.59 8.75 5.73
CA ARG A 129 12.17 7.59 4.92
C ARG A 129 12.25 7.86 3.43
N ALA A 130 11.79 9.02 2.98
CA ALA A 130 11.85 9.40 1.57
C ALA A 130 13.29 9.44 1.06
N GLU A 131 14.19 10.13 1.78
CA GLU A 131 15.61 10.17 1.45
C GLU A 131 16.22 8.77 1.41
N LYS A 132 15.97 7.95 2.44
CA LYS A 132 16.53 6.60 2.50
C LYS A 132 15.99 5.72 1.36
N ALA A 133 14.72 5.85 1.01
CA ALA A 133 14.12 5.12 -0.11
C ALA A 133 14.76 5.51 -1.46
N ILE A 134 14.91 6.81 -1.73
CA ILE A 134 15.57 7.32 -2.95
C ILE A 134 17.02 6.83 -3.02
N ASN A 135 17.78 6.98 -1.94
CA ASN A 135 19.21 6.65 -1.95
C ASN A 135 19.51 5.14 -1.91
N VAL A 136 18.61 4.31 -1.36
CA VAL A 136 18.80 2.85 -1.30
C VAL A 136 18.20 2.14 -2.50
N TRP A 137 16.94 2.45 -2.82
CA TRP A 137 16.18 1.77 -3.88
C TRP A 137 16.14 2.58 -5.16
N GLY A 138 16.01 3.91 -5.12
CA GLY A 138 16.00 4.75 -6.33
C GLY A 138 17.23 4.53 -7.23
N ALA A 139 18.41 4.38 -6.63
CA ALA A 139 19.66 4.10 -7.37
C ALA A 139 19.62 2.83 -8.24
N ASP A 140 18.95 1.78 -7.77
CA ASP A 140 18.82 0.52 -8.49
C ASP A 140 17.50 0.44 -9.28
N LEU A 141 16.46 1.14 -8.83
CA LEU A 141 15.12 1.07 -9.40
C LEU A 141 14.94 1.98 -10.61
N PHE A 142 15.33 3.25 -10.49
CA PHE A 142 15.08 4.24 -11.54
C PHE A 142 15.67 3.84 -12.90
N PRO A 143 16.86 3.21 -12.99
CA PRO A 143 17.36 2.68 -14.26
C PRO A 143 16.54 1.55 -14.88
N LEU A 144 15.73 0.84 -14.09
CA LEU A 144 14.90 -0.29 -14.52
C LEU A 144 13.44 0.10 -14.80
N MET A 145 13.04 1.33 -14.48
CA MET A 145 11.67 1.80 -14.67
C MET A 145 11.37 2.02 -16.15
N ASP A 146 10.33 1.37 -16.65
CA ASP A 146 9.78 1.54 -17.99
C ASP A 146 8.62 2.54 -17.98
N SER A 147 7.74 2.44 -16.98
CA SER A 147 6.64 3.38 -16.78
C SER A 147 6.24 3.50 -15.31
N ALA A 148 5.66 4.65 -14.94
CA ALA A 148 5.09 4.93 -13.63
C ALA A 148 3.57 5.24 -13.76
N GLU A 149 2.81 5.01 -12.69
CA GLU A 149 1.36 5.25 -12.60
C GLU A 149 0.54 4.61 -13.74
N VAL A 150 0.74 3.32 -13.99
CA VAL A 150 0.05 2.63 -15.10
C VAL A 150 -1.39 2.28 -14.73
N LEU A 151 -2.34 2.95 -15.38
CA LEU A 151 -3.77 2.69 -15.25
C LEU A 151 -4.16 1.37 -15.90
N ILE A 152 -4.69 0.45 -15.08
CA ILE A 152 -5.10 -0.88 -15.53
C ILE A 152 -6.58 -1.11 -15.25
N LYS A 153 -7.27 -1.72 -16.22
CA LYS A 153 -8.71 -2.01 -16.16
C LYS A 153 -9.05 -3.33 -16.85
N GLY A 154 -10.03 -4.03 -16.29
CA GLY A 154 -10.51 -5.31 -16.80
C GLY A 154 -11.96 -5.57 -16.39
N LEU A 155 -12.57 -6.58 -17.03
CA LEU A 155 -13.94 -7.01 -16.74
C LEU A 155 -13.94 -8.45 -16.23
N ARG A 156 -14.81 -8.73 -15.27
CA ARG A 156 -15.08 -10.08 -14.75
C ARG A 156 -16.58 -10.34 -14.67
N ASP A 157 -16.95 -11.61 -14.66
CA ASP A 157 -18.33 -12.03 -14.44
C ASP A 157 -18.77 -11.67 -13.02
N MET A 158 -20.00 -11.19 -12.88
CA MET A 158 -20.59 -10.88 -11.58
C MET A 158 -20.68 -12.16 -10.74
N PRO A 159 -20.13 -12.21 -9.51
CA PRO A 159 -20.25 -13.36 -8.63
C PRO A 159 -21.72 -13.65 -8.30
N TYR A 160 -22.00 -14.85 -7.79
CA TYR A 160 -23.36 -15.30 -7.57
C TYR A 160 -24.01 -14.58 -6.38
N THR A 161 -24.89 -13.60 -6.64
CA THR A 161 -25.79 -13.07 -5.61
C THR A 161 -27.10 -13.87 -5.61
N LYS A 162 -27.62 -14.21 -4.43
CA LYS A 162 -28.90 -14.93 -4.27
C LYS A 162 -30.07 -14.06 -4.80
N ASN A 163 -30.33 -14.21 -6.09
CA ASN A 163 -31.54 -13.85 -6.86
C ASN A 163 -31.73 -12.43 -7.41
N ASP A 164 -30.80 -11.49 -7.23
CA ASP A 164 -30.86 -10.20 -7.95
C ASP A 164 -29.45 -9.72 -8.33
N LYS A 165 -29.04 -9.94 -9.59
CA LYS A 165 -27.81 -9.32 -10.12
C LYS A 165 -28.19 -8.02 -10.80
N ARG A 166 -27.59 -6.91 -10.37
CA ARG A 166 -27.78 -5.61 -11.04
C ARG A 166 -27.03 -5.48 -12.37
N SER A 167 -26.03 -6.33 -12.60
CA SER A 167 -25.21 -6.40 -13.81
C SER A 167 -24.71 -7.83 -14.03
N LYS A 168 -24.43 -8.20 -15.29
CA LYS A 168 -23.78 -9.47 -15.65
C LYS A 168 -22.28 -9.46 -15.34
N TYR A 169 -21.67 -8.28 -15.38
CA TYR A 169 -20.22 -8.08 -15.20
C TYR A 169 -19.96 -7.03 -14.14
N TYR A 170 -18.76 -7.04 -13.58
CA TYR A 170 -18.19 -5.90 -12.88
C TYR A 170 -16.80 -5.58 -13.48
N GLY A 171 -16.43 -4.32 -13.40
CA GLY A 171 -15.12 -3.81 -13.77
C GLY A 171 -14.20 -3.79 -12.57
N ILE A 172 -12.94 -4.17 -12.80
CA ILE A 172 -11.84 -3.97 -11.86
C ILE A 172 -10.97 -2.85 -12.43
N ASN A 173 -10.57 -1.93 -11.57
CA ASN A 173 -9.57 -0.93 -11.89
C ASN A 173 -8.47 -0.86 -10.82
N GLY A 174 -7.29 -0.40 -11.24
CA GLY A 174 -6.13 -0.23 -10.39
C GLY A 174 -5.09 0.68 -11.04
N VAL A 175 -4.10 1.07 -10.24
CA VAL A 175 -2.93 1.82 -10.68
C VAL A 175 -1.72 1.04 -10.21
N ILE A 176 -0.86 0.65 -11.14
CA ILE A 176 0.46 0.10 -10.83
C ILE A 176 1.39 1.28 -10.60
N ASP A 177 2.06 1.33 -9.44
CA ASP A 177 3.00 2.42 -9.14
C ASP A 177 4.13 2.45 -10.16
N VAL A 178 4.76 1.30 -10.39
CA VAL A 178 5.91 1.17 -11.28
C VAL A 178 5.84 -0.13 -12.06
N LEU A 179 6.08 -0.01 -13.36
CA LEU A 179 6.33 -1.12 -14.25
C LEU A 179 7.80 -1.06 -14.66
N SER A 180 8.52 -2.16 -14.42
CA SER A 180 9.94 -2.27 -14.74
C SER A 180 10.17 -3.34 -15.79
N LEU A 181 11.17 -3.09 -16.64
CA LEU A 181 11.65 -4.04 -17.63
C LEU A 181 13.07 -4.45 -17.24
N VAL A 182 13.21 -5.67 -16.77
CA VAL A 182 14.42 -6.13 -16.08
C VAL A 182 15.13 -7.17 -16.93
N ASN A 183 16.38 -6.90 -17.29
CA ASN A 183 17.27 -7.91 -17.85
C ASN A 183 17.97 -8.67 -16.71
N ILE A 184 17.77 -9.99 -16.65
CA ILE A 184 18.38 -10.81 -15.59
C ILE A 184 19.90 -10.86 -15.69
N LYS A 185 20.54 -10.36 -16.75
CA LYS A 185 22.00 -10.31 -16.85
C LYS A 185 22.60 -9.04 -16.23
N ASP A 186 21.78 -8.06 -15.89
CA ASP A 186 22.25 -6.78 -15.38
C ASP A 186 22.88 -6.90 -13.99
N ASP A 187 23.89 -6.07 -13.75
CA ASP A 187 24.52 -5.92 -12.44
C ASP A 187 23.80 -4.85 -11.62
N ASN A 188 22.69 -5.26 -11.00
CA ASN A 188 21.79 -4.39 -10.25
C ASN A 188 21.32 -5.09 -8.97
N LYS A 189 21.16 -4.34 -7.86
CA LYS A 189 20.78 -4.93 -6.56
C LYS A 189 19.43 -5.65 -6.61
N ILE A 190 18.43 -5.07 -7.28
CA ILE A 190 17.08 -5.65 -7.43
C ILE A 190 17.16 -6.96 -8.22
N VAL A 191 17.98 -6.98 -9.29
CA VAL A 191 18.22 -8.19 -10.10
C VAL A 191 18.85 -9.30 -9.26
N ARG A 192 19.75 -8.98 -8.32
CA ARG A 192 20.33 -9.98 -7.41
C ARG A 192 19.27 -10.58 -6.48
N TYR A 193 18.37 -9.78 -5.89
CA TYR A 193 17.26 -10.31 -5.08
C TYR A 193 16.32 -11.20 -5.89
N LEU A 194 16.02 -10.83 -7.15
CA LEU A 194 15.23 -11.69 -8.04
C LEU A 194 15.93 -13.04 -8.27
N LYS A 195 17.23 -13.05 -8.56
CA LYS A 195 18.03 -14.28 -8.77
C LYS A 195 18.16 -15.14 -7.52
N GLU A 196 18.09 -14.57 -6.32
CA GLU A 196 18.12 -15.34 -5.07
C GLU A 196 16.77 -16.03 -4.80
N ASN A 197 15.69 -15.54 -5.40
CA ASN A 197 14.37 -16.12 -5.25
C ASN A 197 14.20 -17.40 -6.11
N LYS A 198 14.08 -18.54 -5.42
CA LYS A 198 13.97 -19.87 -6.05
C LYS A 198 12.72 -20.03 -6.93
N GLU A 199 11.60 -19.42 -6.55
CA GLU A 199 10.35 -19.52 -7.31
C GLU A 199 10.41 -18.68 -8.58
N PHE A 200 10.97 -17.46 -8.49
CA PHE A 200 11.26 -16.62 -9.64
C PHE A 200 12.15 -17.36 -10.66
N ASN A 201 13.26 -17.96 -10.22
CA ASN A 201 14.16 -18.67 -11.12
C ASN A 201 13.46 -19.82 -11.88
N LYS A 202 12.57 -20.56 -11.22
CA LYS A 202 11.77 -21.61 -11.89
C LYS A 202 10.85 -21.03 -12.97
N LEU A 203 10.26 -19.87 -12.73
CA LEU A 203 9.43 -19.18 -13.72
C LEU A 203 10.28 -18.66 -14.88
N ALA A 204 11.41 -18.00 -14.60
CA ALA A 204 12.33 -17.51 -15.61
C ALA A 204 12.87 -18.66 -16.49
N GLU A 205 13.27 -19.80 -15.90
CA GLU A 205 13.68 -20.99 -16.65
C GLU A 205 12.56 -21.56 -17.54
N LYS A 206 11.30 -21.49 -17.07
CA LYS A 206 10.13 -21.96 -17.83
C LYS A 206 9.85 -21.08 -19.06
N TYR A 207 10.00 -19.76 -18.95
CA TYR A 207 9.79 -18.82 -20.06
C TYR A 207 10.99 -18.80 -21.01
N GLY A 208 12.21 -18.88 -20.48
CA GLY A 208 13.45 -18.97 -21.27
C GLY A 208 13.92 -17.64 -21.86
N ASP A 209 13.36 -16.52 -21.41
CA ASP A 209 13.76 -15.17 -21.82
C ASP A 209 14.87 -14.60 -20.92
N ASP A 210 15.52 -13.54 -21.38
CA ASP A 210 16.51 -12.79 -20.59
C ASP A 210 15.93 -11.49 -19.98
N GLU A 211 14.77 -11.05 -20.46
CA GLU A 211 14.15 -9.79 -20.11
C GLU A 211 12.71 -10.00 -19.69
N TYR A 212 12.32 -9.39 -18.58
CA TYR A 212 11.06 -9.65 -17.92
C TYR A 212 10.40 -8.39 -17.42
N GLU A 213 9.08 -8.34 -17.54
CA GLU A 213 8.26 -7.29 -16.93
C GLU A 213 8.03 -7.61 -15.44
N ILE A 214 8.24 -6.61 -14.59
CA ILE A 214 8.12 -6.70 -13.13
C ILE A 214 7.23 -5.56 -12.63
N ILE A 215 6.21 -5.90 -11.84
CA ILE A 215 5.33 -4.92 -11.19
C ILE A 215 5.94 -4.52 -9.86
N ILE A 216 6.06 -3.23 -9.59
CA ILE A 216 6.66 -2.72 -8.36
C ILE A 216 5.65 -1.83 -7.64
N ASP A 217 5.52 -2.04 -6.33
CA ASP A 217 4.61 -1.32 -5.45
C ASP A 217 5.35 -0.84 -4.19
N TYR A 218 5.08 0.41 -3.80
CA TYR A 218 5.67 1.00 -2.60
C TYR A 218 4.68 0.94 -1.44
N LYS A 219 5.15 0.53 -0.26
CA LYS A 219 4.36 0.52 0.97
C LYS A 219 5.05 1.33 2.05
N GLY A 220 4.40 2.44 2.45
CA GLY A 220 4.79 3.29 3.59
C GLY A 220 4.48 2.64 4.96
N MET A 221 4.82 1.37 5.14
CA MET A 221 4.56 0.62 6.36
C MET A 221 5.66 -0.42 6.62
N LYS A 222 5.69 -0.95 7.85
CA LYS A 222 6.50 -2.12 8.22
C LYS A 222 6.08 -3.33 7.40
N ARG A 223 7.02 -4.21 7.06
CA ARG A 223 6.73 -5.51 6.45
C ARG A 223 5.77 -6.29 7.36
N PRO A 224 4.57 -6.70 6.88
CA PRO A 224 3.65 -7.49 7.69
C PRO A 224 4.23 -8.85 8.09
N PRO A 225 3.77 -9.44 9.20
CA PRO A 225 4.09 -10.83 9.53
C PRO A 225 3.57 -11.78 8.45
N ASN A 226 4.33 -12.83 8.14
CA ASN A 226 3.99 -13.81 7.10
C ASN A 226 3.00 -14.90 7.57
N ASP A 227 2.92 -15.17 8.88
CA ASP A 227 1.88 -16.03 9.44
C ASP A 227 0.64 -15.22 9.79
N VAL A 228 -0.29 -15.15 8.84
CA VAL A 228 -1.59 -14.46 8.98
C VAL A 228 -2.43 -15.03 10.13
N LYS A 229 -2.38 -16.36 10.36
CA LYS A 229 -3.18 -17.00 11.42
C LYS A 229 -2.60 -16.75 12.80
N GLY A 230 -1.27 -16.83 12.92
CA GLY A 230 -0.55 -16.54 14.16
C GLY A 230 -0.63 -15.07 14.57
N SER A 231 -0.62 -14.16 13.60
CA SER A 231 -0.62 -12.71 13.83
C SER A 231 -2.01 -12.04 13.79
N ASN A 232 -3.03 -12.72 13.25
CA ASN A 232 -4.32 -12.13 12.91
C ASN A 232 -4.18 -10.87 12.01
N ASN A 233 -3.17 -10.85 11.13
CA ASN A 233 -2.88 -9.73 10.24
C ASN A 233 -2.90 -10.19 8.77
N GLU A 234 -3.94 -9.79 8.04
CA GLU A 234 -4.15 -10.20 6.65
C GLU A 234 -3.35 -9.37 5.62
N ASN A 235 -2.61 -8.33 6.04
CA ASN A 235 -1.90 -7.44 5.12
C ASN A 235 -0.86 -8.16 4.27
N TRP A 236 -0.21 -9.20 4.80
CA TRP A 236 0.74 -10.02 4.04
C TRP A 236 0.10 -10.58 2.77
N ASP A 237 -1.08 -11.21 2.91
CA ASP A 237 -1.80 -11.78 1.79
C ASP A 237 -2.46 -10.71 0.93
N TYR A 238 -2.93 -9.60 1.52
CA TYR A 238 -3.53 -8.49 0.75
C TYR A 238 -2.56 -7.90 -0.25
N HIS A 239 -1.32 -7.65 0.19
CA HIS A 239 -0.29 -7.08 -0.67
C HIS A 239 0.08 -8.03 -1.83
N GLU A 240 0.16 -9.34 -1.55
CA GLU A 240 0.41 -10.36 -2.58
C GLU A 240 -0.75 -10.46 -3.57
N ARG A 241 -1.99 -10.57 -3.08
CA ARG A 241 -3.19 -10.56 -3.92
C ARG A 241 -3.28 -9.31 -4.78
N GLN A 242 -2.80 -8.18 -4.28
CA GLN A 242 -2.79 -6.94 -5.05
C GLN A 242 -1.90 -7.05 -6.27
N ILE A 243 -0.64 -7.47 -6.09
CA ILE A 243 0.30 -7.70 -7.19
C ILE A 243 -0.26 -8.72 -8.18
N LEU A 244 -0.82 -9.84 -7.71
CA LEU A 244 -1.38 -10.88 -8.57
C LEU A 244 -2.58 -10.38 -9.39
N THR A 245 -3.45 -9.57 -8.79
CA THR A 245 -4.59 -8.96 -9.49
C THR A 245 -4.12 -7.93 -10.54
N TYR A 246 -3.11 -7.12 -10.20
CA TYR A 246 -2.48 -6.21 -11.16
C TYR A 246 -1.84 -6.95 -12.33
N SER A 247 -1.19 -8.08 -12.04
CA SER A 247 -0.59 -8.96 -13.05
C SER A 247 -1.65 -9.50 -14.00
N TRP A 248 -2.78 -9.99 -13.48
CA TRP A 248 -3.89 -10.44 -14.30
C TRP A 248 -4.45 -9.33 -15.21
N LEU A 249 -4.66 -8.13 -14.66
CA LEU A 249 -5.12 -6.98 -15.42
C LEU A 249 -4.12 -6.58 -16.51
N ARG A 250 -2.83 -6.57 -16.18
CA ARG A 250 -1.74 -6.27 -17.11
C ARG A 250 -1.67 -7.32 -18.23
N GLN A 251 -1.83 -8.61 -17.94
CA GLN A 251 -1.91 -9.66 -18.96
C GLN A 251 -3.11 -9.55 -19.92
N LYS A 252 -4.11 -8.69 -19.64
CA LYS A 252 -5.19 -8.37 -20.58
C LYS A 252 -4.85 -7.20 -21.49
N GLN A 253 -3.74 -6.52 -21.25
CA GLN A 253 -3.29 -5.33 -21.95
C GLN A 253 -1.90 -5.61 -22.53
N GLU A 254 -1.72 -5.49 -23.85
CA GLU A 254 -0.46 -5.81 -24.54
C GLU A 254 -0.03 -7.29 -24.49
N ASP A 255 0.96 -7.66 -25.32
CA ASP A 255 1.49 -9.03 -25.43
C ASP A 255 2.57 -9.34 -24.37
N LYS A 256 2.66 -8.56 -23.28
CA LYS A 256 3.64 -8.75 -22.21
C LYS A 256 2.99 -9.33 -20.94
N LYS A 257 3.72 -10.22 -20.27
CA LYS A 257 3.27 -10.90 -19.05
C LYS A 257 4.26 -10.63 -17.92
N PRO A 258 3.84 -9.92 -16.86
CA PRO A 258 4.62 -9.84 -15.65
C PRO A 258 4.89 -11.24 -15.09
N ILE A 259 6.13 -11.52 -14.69
CA ILE A 259 6.52 -12.83 -14.10
C ILE A 259 6.84 -12.75 -12.61
N ALA A 260 7.06 -11.54 -12.09
CA ALA A 260 7.07 -11.27 -10.66
C ALA A 260 6.55 -9.86 -10.37
N GLY A 261 6.19 -9.64 -9.11
CA GLY A 261 6.15 -8.30 -8.56
C GLY A 261 7.09 -8.14 -7.37
N ILE A 262 7.37 -6.89 -7.02
CA ILE A 262 8.22 -6.49 -5.91
C ILE A 262 7.45 -5.50 -5.06
N ILE A 263 7.52 -5.69 -3.74
CA ILE A 263 6.94 -4.77 -2.77
C ILE A 263 8.08 -4.20 -1.93
N PHE A 264 8.15 -2.87 -1.89
CA PHE A 264 9.10 -2.15 -1.05
C PHE A 264 8.43 -1.66 0.23
N TYR A 265 8.81 -2.22 1.38
CA TYR A 265 8.37 -1.80 2.71
C TYR A 265 9.31 -0.73 3.27
N LEU A 266 9.04 0.53 2.96
CA LEU A 266 10.00 1.62 3.18
C LEU A 266 10.26 1.92 4.66
N ASN A 267 9.34 1.57 5.56
CA ASN A 267 9.58 1.75 7.00
C ASN A 267 10.70 0.85 7.53
N GLU A 268 10.99 -0.28 6.86
CA GLU A 268 12.09 -1.17 7.28
C GLU A 268 13.46 -0.49 7.11
N LEU A 269 13.57 0.47 6.19
CA LEU A 269 14.81 1.24 5.98
C LEU A 269 15.09 2.25 7.11
N VAL A 270 14.02 2.81 7.70
CA VAL A 270 14.05 3.75 8.82
C VAL A 270 12.89 3.43 9.79
N PRO A 271 13.07 2.41 10.66
CA PRO A 271 12.04 2.00 11.61
C PRO A 271 11.80 3.08 12.68
N SER A 272 10.53 3.32 13.02
CA SER A 272 10.19 4.07 14.24
C SER A 272 10.28 3.18 15.48
N ILE A 273 10.06 3.77 16.67
CA ILE A 273 9.92 3.01 17.94
C ILE A 273 8.78 2.00 17.83
N GLU A 274 7.64 2.41 17.26
CA GLU A 274 6.49 1.54 17.05
C GLU A 274 6.79 0.42 16.04
N ASP A 275 7.50 0.71 14.95
CA ASP A 275 7.90 -0.32 14.01
C ASP A 275 8.86 -1.32 14.66
N LEU A 276 9.84 -0.86 15.46
CA LEU A 276 10.76 -1.76 16.16
C LEU A 276 10.07 -2.68 17.16
N LYS A 277 9.07 -2.20 17.90
CA LYS A 277 8.26 -3.04 18.78
C LYS A 277 7.61 -4.20 18.01
N LEU A 278 7.03 -3.88 16.86
CA LEU A 278 6.38 -4.88 16.02
C LEU A 278 7.42 -5.81 15.35
N ILE A 279 8.59 -5.31 14.98
CA ILE A 279 9.70 -6.15 14.47
C ILE A 279 10.18 -7.11 15.57
N LYS A 280 10.31 -6.63 16.81
CA LYS A 280 10.68 -7.43 17.98
C LYS A 280 9.68 -8.55 18.23
N ASP A 281 8.39 -8.24 18.20
CA ASP A 281 7.33 -9.25 18.35
C ASP A 281 7.39 -10.29 17.21
N ASP A 282 7.52 -9.83 15.96
CA ASP A 282 7.58 -10.74 14.80
C ASP A 282 8.80 -11.69 14.86
N ILE A 283 9.95 -11.20 15.33
CA ILE A 283 11.14 -12.04 15.53
C ILE A 283 10.92 -13.02 16.67
N HIS A 284 10.44 -12.53 17.82
CA HIS A 284 10.23 -13.33 19.02
C HIS A 284 9.24 -14.49 18.79
N TYR A 285 8.19 -14.25 17.99
CA TYR A 285 7.16 -15.23 17.67
C TYR A 285 7.39 -15.96 16.33
N HIS A 286 8.53 -15.76 15.67
CA HIS A 286 8.86 -16.38 14.37
C HIS A 286 7.80 -16.12 13.28
N LEU A 287 7.26 -14.89 13.23
CA LEU A 287 6.21 -14.45 12.31
C LEU A 287 6.77 -13.70 11.08
N THR A 288 8.08 -13.79 10.82
CA THR A 288 8.74 -13.08 9.72
C THR A 288 9.43 -14.06 8.76
N ASP A 289 9.42 -13.75 7.47
CA ASP A 289 10.14 -14.52 6.45
C ASP A 289 11.62 -14.08 6.29
N VAL A 290 11.96 -12.90 6.80
CA VAL A 290 13.31 -12.32 6.75
C VAL A 290 13.71 -11.76 8.11
N GLY A 291 14.99 -11.87 8.47
CA GLY A 291 15.55 -11.29 9.70
C GLY A 291 15.57 -12.21 10.91
N ASP A 292 15.07 -13.45 10.77
CA ASP A 292 15.05 -14.48 11.82
C ASP A 292 15.96 -15.67 11.44
N SER A 293 17.21 -15.35 11.11
CA SER A 293 18.21 -16.35 10.71
C SER A 293 19.53 -16.06 11.41
N LYS A 294 20.42 -17.05 11.44
CA LYS A 294 21.76 -16.90 12.03
C LYS A 294 22.60 -15.78 11.39
N GLU A 295 22.28 -15.40 10.16
CA GLU A 295 22.92 -14.27 9.49
C GLU A 295 22.69 -12.95 10.24
N TYR A 296 21.55 -12.83 10.93
CA TYR A 296 21.10 -11.62 11.63
C TYR A 296 21.21 -11.72 13.15
N GLU A 297 21.95 -12.67 13.69
CA GLU A 297 22.06 -12.93 15.15
C GLU A 297 22.39 -11.67 15.95
N LYS A 298 23.30 -10.81 15.44
CA LYS A 298 23.65 -9.54 16.08
C LYS A 298 22.51 -8.53 16.09
N ASP A 299 21.77 -8.42 14.99
CA ASP A 299 20.63 -7.50 14.89
C ASP A 299 19.48 -7.99 15.79
N ILE A 300 19.24 -9.31 15.83
CA ILE A 300 18.28 -9.96 16.72
C ILE A 300 18.63 -9.68 18.19
N GLU A 301 19.87 -9.90 18.61
CA GLU A 301 20.33 -9.62 19.98
C GLU A 301 20.11 -8.14 20.36
N LEU A 302 20.38 -7.20 19.45
CA LEU A 302 20.13 -5.78 19.70
C LEU A 302 18.65 -5.48 19.90
N ILE A 303 17.77 -6.06 19.07
CA ILE A 303 16.31 -5.84 19.13
C ILE A 303 15.71 -6.50 20.37
N GLU A 304 16.10 -7.72 20.70
CA GLU A 304 15.58 -8.46 21.86
C GLU A 304 15.94 -7.78 23.18
N ASN A 305 17.17 -7.26 23.29
CA ASN A 305 17.64 -6.60 24.51
C ASN A 305 17.16 -5.15 24.64
N TRP A 306 16.81 -4.48 23.54
CA TRP A 306 16.35 -3.09 23.54
C TRP A 306 15.04 -2.88 24.32
N GLN A 307 14.97 -1.79 25.09
CA GLN A 307 13.77 -1.31 25.78
C GLN A 307 13.35 0.07 25.25
N ASP A 308 12.07 0.40 25.39
CA ASP A 308 11.46 1.62 24.83
C ASP A 308 12.14 2.94 25.26
N ASP A 309 12.70 2.97 26.47
CA ASP A 309 13.36 4.15 27.04
C ASP A 309 14.84 4.28 26.62
N ASP A 310 15.39 3.27 25.93
CA ASP A 310 16.78 3.25 25.48
C ASP A 310 16.96 3.96 24.13
N GLU A 311 18.21 4.35 23.80
CA GLU A 311 18.56 4.80 22.46
C GLU A 311 18.21 3.71 21.42
N MET A 312 17.65 4.15 20.29
CA MET A 312 17.30 3.26 19.19
C MET A 312 18.49 2.37 18.77
N PRO A 313 18.29 1.04 18.65
CA PRO A 313 19.37 0.13 18.29
C PRO A 313 19.88 0.42 16.88
N LYS A 314 21.20 0.39 16.71
CA LYS A 314 21.86 0.61 15.42
C LYS A 314 21.89 -0.68 14.62
N LEU A 315 20.79 -0.96 13.93
CA LEU A 315 20.64 -2.13 13.06
C LEU A 315 21.53 -2.04 11.82
N SER A 316 21.98 -3.19 11.34
CA SER A 316 22.77 -3.30 10.12
C SER A 316 21.97 -2.86 8.88
N GLU A 317 22.67 -2.27 7.91
CA GLU A 317 22.03 -1.88 6.64
C GLU A 317 21.47 -3.09 5.90
N LYS A 318 22.17 -4.23 5.94
CA LYS A 318 21.71 -5.46 5.30
C LYS A 318 20.38 -5.94 5.88
N PHE A 319 20.25 -5.98 7.20
CA PHE A 319 18.99 -6.36 7.86
C PHE A 319 17.83 -5.48 7.40
N LYS A 320 18.03 -4.15 7.37
CA LYS A 320 17.01 -3.19 6.94
C LYS A 320 16.65 -3.33 5.47
N ILE A 321 17.64 -3.49 4.58
CA ILE A 321 17.41 -3.65 3.14
C ILE A 321 16.68 -4.96 2.85
N ASP A 322 17.16 -6.09 3.39
CA ASP A 322 16.55 -7.41 3.13
C ASP A 322 15.10 -7.47 3.63
N ARG A 323 14.79 -6.85 4.76
CA ARG A 323 13.40 -6.75 5.24
C ARG A 323 12.54 -5.81 4.41
N SER A 324 13.14 -4.78 3.79
CA SER A 324 12.43 -3.79 2.99
C SER A 324 11.99 -4.28 1.61
N ILE A 325 12.43 -5.44 1.14
CA ILE A 325 12.05 -5.97 -0.19
C ILE A 325 11.32 -7.31 -0.08
N ARG A 326 10.21 -7.47 -0.80
CA ARG A 326 9.51 -8.75 -0.96
C ARG A 326 9.30 -9.05 -2.43
N ILE A 327 9.74 -10.22 -2.87
CA ILE A 327 9.51 -10.73 -4.22
C ILE A 327 8.24 -11.61 -4.21
N ILE A 328 7.33 -11.34 -5.14
CA ILE A 328 6.10 -12.09 -5.38
C ILE A 328 6.19 -12.75 -6.77
N PRO A 329 6.57 -14.04 -6.85
CA PRO A 329 6.54 -14.78 -8.11
C PRO A 329 5.10 -14.88 -8.63
N ILE A 330 4.90 -14.60 -9.91
CA ILE A 330 3.58 -14.61 -10.54
C ILE A 330 3.38 -15.92 -11.30
N ASP A 331 2.45 -16.73 -10.81
CA ASP A 331 1.96 -17.91 -11.48
C ASP A 331 0.43 -17.88 -11.65
N ASP A 332 -0.06 -18.61 -12.64
CA ASP A 332 -1.47 -18.60 -13.02
C ASP A 332 -2.39 -19.14 -11.91
N ASP A 333 -1.90 -20.07 -11.09
CA ASP A 333 -2.68 -20.67 -9.99
C ASP A 333 -2.88 -19.65 -8.87
N LYS A 334 -1.83 -18.95 -8.44
CA LYS A 334 -1.91 -17.84 -7.49
C LYS A 334 -2.77 -16.69 -8.00
N ILE A 335 -2.69 -16.36 -9.29
CA ILE A 335 -3.57 -15.37 -9.92
C ILE A 335 -5.03 -15.78 -9.76
N ASN A 336 -5.38 -17.03 -10.09
CA ASN A 336 -6.77 -17.50 -9.99
C ASN A 336 -7.27 -17.46 -8.54
N GLU A 337 -6.46 -17.90 -7.57
CA GLU A 337 -6.81 -17.82 -6.15
C GLU A 337 -7.05 -16.38 -5.69
N ALA A 338 -6.18 -15.44 -6.09
CA ALA A 338 -6.34 -14.02 -5.76
C ALA A 338 -7.63 -13.44 -6.34
N LEU A 339 -7.99 -13.82 -7.57
CA LEU A 339 -9.21 -13.36 -8.23
C LEU A 339 -10.48 -13.97 -7.64
N GLU A 340 -10.45 -15.22 -7.19
CA GLU A 340 -11.57 -15.83 -6.46
C GLU A 340 -11.82 -15.10 -5.14
N LYS A 341 -10.76 -14.74 -4.40
CA LYS A 341 -10.88 -13.90 -3.20
C LYS A 341 -11.43 -12.51 -3.49
N PHE A 342 -11.08 -11.94 -4.64
CA PHE A 342 -11.67 -10.68 -5.08
C PHE A 342 -13.18 -10.84 -5.34
N ASP A 343 -13.57 -11.90 -6.07
CA ASP A 343 -14.96 -12.23 -6.36
C ASP A 343 -15.79 -12.40 -5.07
N ASP A 344 -15.23 -13.08 -4.06
CA ASP A 344 -15.88 -13.27 -2.74
C ASP A 344 -16.23 -11.93 -2.08
N VAL A 345 -15.36 -10.93 -2.17
CA VAL A 345 -15.62 -9.62 -1.55
C VAL A 345 -16.59 -8.79 -2.39
N VAL A 346 -16.47 -8.83 -3.71
CA VAL A 346 -17.48 -8.21 -4.59
C VAL A 346 -18.86 -8.80 -4.32
N GLU A 347 -18.97 -10.11 -4.13
CA GLU A 347 -20.24 -10.76 -3.78
C GLU A 347 -20.82 -10.19 -2.48
N LYS A 348 -19.99 -10.00 -1.46
CA LYS A 348 -20.41 -9.42 -0.18
C LYS A 348 -20.87 -7.97 -0.35
N ILE A 349 -20.11 -7.13 -1.07
CA ILE A 349 -20.47 -5.74 -1.37
C ILE A 349 -21.80 -5.68 -2.12
N GLU A 350 -21.95 -6.46 -3.18
CA GLU A 350 -23.17 -6.52 -3.99
C GLU A 350 -24.36 -6.99 -3.17
N THR A 351 -24.18 -8.01 -2.34
CA THR A 351 -25.21 -8.51 -1.43
C THR A 351 -25.67 -7.43 -0.45
N SER A 352 -24.74 -6.64 0.10
CA SER A 352 -25.07 -5.50 0.97
C SER A 352 -25.82 -4.40 0.23
N ILE A 353 -25.42 -4.09 -1.01
CA ILE A 353 -26.12 -3.12 -1.87
C ILE A 353 -27.55 -3.59 -2.15
N ILE A 354 -27.75 -4.86 -2.53
CA ILE A 354 -29.07 -5.42 -2.84
C ILE A 354 -29.98 -5.38 -1.60
N LYS A 355 -29.47 -5.75 -0.43
CA LYS A 355 -30.21 -5.65 0.83
C LYS A 355 -30.69 -4.23 1.10
N GLU A 356 -29.81 -3.24 0.88
CA GLU A 356 -30.14 -1.82 1.06
C GLU A 356 -31.19 -1.34 0.04
N ILE A 357 -31.04 -1.70 -1.24
CA ILE A 357 -32.03 -1.41 -2.30
C ILE A 357 -33.40 -1.98 -1.96
N ASN A 358 -33.43 -3.19 -1.37
CA ASN A 358 -34.64 -3.87 -0.92
C ASN A 358 -35.22 -3.33 0.40
N GLY A 359 -34.70 -2.19 0.90
CA GLY A 359 -35.25 -1.45 2.04
C GLY A 359 -34.66 -1.81 3.41
N SER A 360 -33.58 -2.61 3.46
CA SER A 360 -32.86 -2.85 4.71
C SER A 360 -32.17 -1.56 5.18
N LYS A 361 -32.13 -1.32 6.50
CA LYS A 361 -31.37 -0.19 7.05
C LYS A 361 -29.88 -0.40 6.76
N ILE A 362 -29.13 0.68 6.54
CA ILE A 362 -27.69 0.64 6.23
C ILE A 362 -26.92 -0.23 7.25
N GLN A 363 -27.17 -0.03 8.54
CA GLN A 363 -26.48 -0.76 9.61
C GLN A 363 -26.83 -2.25 9.69
N ASP A 364 -27.91 -2.68 9.03
CA ASP A 364 -28.35 -4.08 8.97
C ASP A 364 -27.93 -4.73 7.63
N ALA A 365 -27.67 -3.91 6.61
CA ALA A 365 -27.22 -4.35 5.28
C ALA A 365 -25.69 -4.51 5.18
N TRP A 366 -24.92 -3.72 5.94
CA TRP A 366 -23.45 -3.65 5.87
C TRP A 366 -22.81 -4.11 7.18
N SER A 367 -21.79 -4.96 7.10
CA SER A 367 -21.08 -5.50 8.28
C SER A 367 -20.21 -4.44 8.95
N ALA A 368 -20.21 -4.42 10.28
CA ALA A 368 -19.45 -3.47 11.10
C ALA A 368 -18.27 -4.16 11.81
N GLU A 369 -17.49 -4.95 11.09
CA GLU A 369 -16.44 -5.83 11.63
C GLU A 369 -15.05 -5.17 11.63
N GLY A 370 -14.94 -3.96 12.18
CA GLY A 370 -13.66 -3.29 12.35
C GLY A 370 -12.87 -3.77 13.58
N GLU A 371 -11.54 -3.74 13.48
CA GLU A 371 -10.65 -3.86 14.63
C GLU A 371 -10.73 -2.64 15.56
N GLU A 372 -10.17 -2.73 16.76
CA GLU A 372 -10.26 -1.67 17.78
C GLU A 372 -9.64 -0.35 17.30
N ARG A 373 -8.49 -0.42 16.63
CA ARG A 373 -7.82 0.75 16.05
C ARG A 373 -8.70 1.42 14.99
N THR A 374 -9.24 0.64 14.07
CA THR A 374 -10.18 1.09 13.03
C THR A 374 -11.41 1.73 13.66
N CYS A 375 -12.00 1.10 14.68
CA CYS A 375 -13.18 1.59 15.38
C CYS A 375 -12.92 2.88 16.15
N SER A 376 -11.74 3.02 16.76
CA SER A 376 -11.33 4.21 17.53
C SER A 376 -11.15 5.44 16.66
N ALA A 377 -10.58 5.25 15.46
CA ALA A 377 -10.38 6.30 14.46
C ALA A 377 -11.61 6.53 13.56
N CYS A 378 -12.67 5.71 13.68
CA CYS A 378 -13.84 5.80 12.82
C CYS A 378 -14.73 7.00 13.19
N ASP A 379 -14.98 7.87 12.22
CA ASP A 379 -15.86 9.04 12.36
C ASP A 379 -17.32 8.67 12.69
N PHE A 380 -17.71 7.43 12.39
CA PHE A 380 -19.07 6.91 12.57
C PHE A 380 -19.24 6.13 13.88
N LYS A 381 -18.22 6.08 14.75
CA LYS A 381 -18.20 5.27 15.97
C LYS A 381 -19.35 5.56 16.94
N THR A 382 -19.82 6.81 16.99
CA THR A 382 -20.83 7.28 17.95
C THR A 382 -22.23 6.74 17.68
N PHE A 383 -22.53 6.37 16.43
CA PHE A 383 -23.83 5.82 16.04
C PHE A 383 -23.71 4.40 15.43
N CYS A 384 -22.51 3.83 15.45
CA CYS A 384 -22.27 2.44 15.07
C CYS A 384 -22.87 1.49 16.12
N LYS A 385 -23.64 0.49 15.68
CA LYS A 385 -24.25 -0.53 16.58
C LYS A 385 -23.24 -1.55 17.12
N ASN A 386 -21.99 -1.56 16.65
CA ASN A 386 -21.00 -2.53 17.11
C ASN A 386 -20.60 -2.24 18.58
N ASN A 387 -20.75 -3.25 19.44
CA ASN A 387 -20.58 -3.16 20.90
C ASN A 387 -19.15 -2.83 21.36
N LYS A 388 -18.14 -2.95 20.48
CA LYS A 388 -16.75 -2.57 20.80
C LYS A 388 -16.57 -1.06 21.08
N ASN A 389 -17.53 -0.22 20.68
CA ASN A 389 -17.50 1.25 20.85
C ASN A 389 -18.42 1.79 21.95
N LYS A 390 -18.95 0.96 22.86
CA LYS A 390 -19.67 1.49 24.04
C LYS A 390 -18.69 2.05 25.07
N THR A 391 -18.05 3.17 24.75
CA THR A 391 -17.45 4.03 25.76
C THR A 391 -18.56 4.58 26.66
N LYS A 392 -18.30 4.55 27.97
CA LYS A 392 -19.16 5.00 29.07
C LYS A 392 -19.89 6.30 28.77
N ASP A 393 -21.10 6.38 29.30
CA ASP A 393 -22.05 7.49 29.22
C ASP A 393 -21.37 8.87 29.10
N PHE A 394 -21.66 9.55 28.00
CA PHE A 394 -21.43 10.98 27.86
C PHE A 394 -22.36 11.70 28.85
N THR A 395 -21.81 12.26 29.93
CA THR A 395 -22.49 13.32 30.68
C THR A 395 -22.12 14.66 30.05
N ILE A 396 -23.11 15.30 29.43
CA ILE A 396 -23.02 16.67 28.93
C ILE A 396 -22.88 17.61 30.14
N PRO A 397 -22.00 18.63 30.11
CA PRO A 397 -21.93 19.66 31.15
C PRO A 397 -23.23 20.44 31.34
#